data_AF-A0A516SDS7-F1
#
_entry.id   AF-A0A516SDS7-F1
#
_cell.length_a   1.000
_cell.length_b   1.000
_cell.length_c   1.000
_cell.angle_alpha   90.00
_cell.angle_beta   90.00
_cell.angle_gamma   90.00
#
_symmetry.space_group_name_H-M   'P 1'
#
loop_
_entity.id
_entity.type
_entity.pdbx_description
1 polymer ?
#
loop_
_entity_poly.entity_id
_entity_poly.type
_entity_poly.pdbx_seq_one_letter_code
_entity_poly.pdbx_strand_id
1 'polypeptide(L)'
;MGLEPQRQLSERIASLPAQWVAGFPLVLDESGVVGRFFKCELRSRFDTLQIGSANLCRARLVALGPDGEPFPSERLFRLTSGADGLLKLDRLCRLIHALNYFIVAEASLPLVLPIHPRLFEYVRSAHGHTFARMLAHFDLSPSRIVLETPGGLPQATLDGFLSEGFAVHVAEAVCD
;
A
#
# COMPACT_ATOMS: atom_id res chain seq x y z
N MET A 1 -18.23 17.37 15.08
CA MET A 1 -17.02 18.04 14.54
C MET A 1 -16.18 17.13 13.61
N GLY A 2 -16.72 16.00 13.11
CA GLY A 2 -15.93 14.99 12.36
C GLY A 2 -16.26 14.78 10.88
N LEU A 3 -17.23 15.52 10.32
CA LEU A 3 -17.69 15.30 8.93
C LEU A 3 -16.79 15.99 7.87
N GLU A 4 -16.10 17.06 8.25
CA GLU A 4 -15.34 17.88 7.31
C GLU A 4 -14.04 17.20 6.83
N PRO A 5 -13.23 16.59 7.72
CA PRO A 5 -12.03 15.85 7.29
C PRO A 5 -12.37 14.62 6.46
N GLN A 6 -13.43 13.88 6.83
CA GLN A 6 -13.90 12.71 6.08
C GLN A 6 -14.39 13.10 4.69
N ARG A 7 -15.18 14.17 4.59
CA ARG A 7 -15.65 14.70 3.30
C ARG A 7 -14.49 15.13 2.41
N GLN A 8 -13.51 15.86 2.94
CA GLN A 8 -12.33 16.27 2.18
C GLN A 8 -11.54 15.05 1.68
N LEU A 9 -11.36 14.02 2.52
CA LEU A 9 -10.71 12.78 2.11
C LEU A 9 -11.50 12.07 1.00
N SER A 10 -12.82 11.97 1.12
CA SER A 10 -13.68 11.39 0.08
C SER A 10 -13.58 12.15 -1.24
N GLU A 11 -13.58 13.49 -1.22
CA GLU A 11 -13.43 14.33 -2.41
C GLU A 11 -12.04 14.13 -3.06
N ARG A 12 -10.97 14.05 -2.26
CA ARG A 12 -9.62 13.75 -2.77
C ARG A 12 -9.54 12.36 -3.38
N ILE A 13 -10.14 11.35 -2.77
CA ILE A 13 -10.24 10.00 -3.33
C ILE A 13 -10.99 10.02 -4.66
N ALA A 14 -12.12 10.72 -4.75
CA ALA A 14 -12.90 10.82 -5.98
C ALA A 14 -12.15 11.54 -7.11
N SER A 15 -11.23 12.45 -6.77
CA SER A 15 -10.38 13.17 -7.74
C SER A 15 -9.12 12.39 -8.16
N LEU A 16 -8.88 11.19 -7.60
CA LEU A 16 -7.71 10.39 -8.00
C LEU A 16 -7.79 10.03 -9.48
N PRO A 17 -6.70 10.22 -10.24
CA PRO A 17 -6.65 9.78 -11.63
C PRO A 17 -6.86 8.26 -11.73
N ALA A 18 -7.89 7.83 -12.46
CA ALA A 18 -8.27 6.42 -12.56
C ALA A 18 -7.11 5.52 -13.02
N GLN A 19 -6.21 6.02 -13.86
CA GLN A 19 -5.03 5.29 -14.33
C GLN A 19 -4.02 4.96 -13.22
N TRP A 20 -4.03 5.67 -12.09
CA TRP A 20 -3.14 5.38 -10.97
C TRP A 20 -3.65 4.18 -10.17
N VAL A 21 -4.95 4.11 -9.92
CA VAL A 21 -5.64 3.03 -9.18
C VAL A 21 -6.31 2.00 -10.10
N ALA A 22 -5.97 2.01 -11.39
CA ALA A 22 -6.52 1.11 -12.41
C ALA A 22 -8.07 1.06 -12.49
N GLY A 23 -8.72 2.17 -12.15
CA GLY A 23 -10.18 2.26 -12.08
C GLY A 23 -10.80 1.45 -10.94
N PHE A 24 -10.01 0.89 -10.02
CA PHE A 24 -10.56 0.21 -8.84
C PHE A 24 -11.14 1.25 -7.88
N PRO A 25 -12.40 1.08 -7.46
CA PRO A 25 -13.04 2.05 -6.60
C PRO A 25 -12.40 2.03 -5.21
N LEU A 26 -12.11 3.23 -4.71
CA LEU A 26 -11.78 3.50 -3.32
C LEU A 26 -12.96 4.24 -2.71
N VAL A 27 -13.40 3.80 -1.54
CA VAL A 27 -14.48 4.44 -0.79
C VAL A 27 -14.05 4.66 0.64
N LEU A 28 -14.58 5.69 1.28
CA LEU A 28 -14.45 5.91 2.71
C LEU A 28 -15.73 5.37 3.36
N ASP A 29 -15.61 4.37 4.23
CA ASP A 29 -16.69 3.88 5.08
C ASP A 29 -16.40 4.16 6.57
N GLU A 30 -17.24 3.63 7.47
CA GLU A 30 -17.09 3.81 8.92
C GLU A 30 -15.77 3.24 9.48
N SER A 31 -15.14 2.31 8.77
CA SER A 31 -13.88 1.67 9.15
C SER A 31 -12.64 2.26 8.48
N GLY A 32 -12.82 3.23 7.59
CA GLY A 32 -11.76 3.91 6.86
C GLY A 32 -11.85 3.72 5.35
N VAL A 33 -10.72 3.89 4.67
CA VAL A 33 -10.61 3.71 3.23
C VAL A 33 -10.62 2.22 2.90
N VAL A 34 -11.53 1.82 2.02
CA VAL A 34 -11.71 0.46 1.53
C VAL A 34 -11.56 0.44 0.01
N GLY A 35 -10.81 -0.53 -0.50
CA GLY A 35 -10.75 -0.83 -1.93
C GLY A 35 -11.59 -2.04 -2.30
N ARG A 36 -11.97 -2.15 -3.57
CA ARG A 36 -12.61 -3.38 -4.09
C ARG A 36 -11.84 -3.99 -5.25
N PHE A 37 -11.62 -5.30 -5.19
CA PHE A 37 -10.92 -6.07 -6.22
C PHE A 37 -11.53 -7.48 -6.34
N PHE A 38 -11.96 -7.89 -7.54
CA PHE A 38 -12.68 -9.16 -7.80
C PHE A 38 -13.69 -9.54 -6.71
N LYS A 39 -14.65 -8.64 -6.45
CA LYS A 39 -15.71 -8.75 -5.42
C LYS A 39 -15.24 -8.80 -3.97
N CYS A 40 -13.92 -8.75 -3.72
CA CYS A 40 -13.39 -8.70 -2.38
C CYS A 40 -13.21 -7.26 -1.93
N GLU A 41 -13.48 -6.99 -0.65
CA GLU A 41 -13.09 -5.77 0.03
C GLU A 41 -11.67 -5.86 0.55
N LEU A 42 -10.90 -4.79 0.36
CA LEU A 42 -9.52 -4.67 0.79
C LEU A 42 -9.45 -3.68 1.95
N ARG A 43 -9.02 -4.16 3.11
CA ARG A 43 -8.93 -3.41 4.36
C ARG A 43 -7.50 -3.46 4.91
N SER A 44 -7.21 -2.59 5.87
CA SER A 44 -5.90 -2.49 6.52
C SER A 44 -5.92 -3.07 7.93
N ARG A 45 -4.86 -3.81 8.27
CA ARG A 45 -4.46 -4.08 9.64
C ARG A 45 -3.04 -3.56 9.86
N PHE A 46 -2.75 -3.17 11.09
CA PHE A 46 -1.51 -2.54 11.48
C PHE A 46 -0.93 -3.26 12.69
N ASP A 47 0.32 -3.70 12.59
CA ASP A 47 1.00 -4.41 13.66
C ASP A 47 2.30 -3.69 14.00
N THR A 48 2.68 -3.70 15.27
CA THR A 48 3.96 -3.12 15.69
C THR A 48 5.12 -3.93 15.10
N LEU A 49 6.14 -3.22 14.61
CA LEU A 49 7.38 -3.80 14.12
C LEU A 49 8.56 -3.04 14.72
N GLN A 50 9.54 -3.76 15.24
CA GLN A 50 10.76 -3.15 15.75
C GLN A 50 11.93 -3.49 14.82
N ILE A 51 12.64 -2.48 14.32
CA ILE A 51 13.84 -2.65 13.49
C ILE A 51 15.01 -1.99 14.24
N GLY A 52 15.90 -2.80 14.79
CA GLY A 52 16.93 -2.31 15.72
C GLY A 52 16.29 -1.63 16.94
N SER A 53 16.60 -0.35 17.14
CA SER A 53 16.02 0.48 18.20
C SER A 53 14.78 1.28 17.76
N ALA A 54 14.40 1.24 16.48
CA ALA A 54 13.28 2.00 15.95
C ALA A 54 11.98 1.22 16.10
N ASN A 55 10.92 1.90 16.53
CA ASN A 55 9.54 1.40 16.52
C ASN A 55 8.82 1.89 15.27
N LEU A 56 8.30 0.94 14.51
CA LEU A 56 7.55 1.17 13.28
C LEU A 56 6.21 0.44 13.36
N CYS A 57 5.36 0.70 12.38
CA CYS A 57 4.14 -0.07 12.18
C CYS A 57 4.18 -0.75 10.81
N ARG A 58 3.85 -2.03 10.73
CA ARG A 58 3.75 -2.78 9.47
C ARG A 58 2.29 -2.94 9.07
N ALA A 59 1.97 -2.57 7.84
CA ALA A 59 0.65 -2.80 7.28
C ALA A 59 0.48 -4.26 6.83
N ARG A 60 -0.72 -4.80 7.01
CA ARG A 60 -1.17 -6.08 6.46
C ARG A 60 -2.50 -5.91 5.75
N LEU A 61 -2.62 -6.58 4.60
CA LEU A 61 -3.86 -6.65 3.86
C LEU A 61 -4.83 -7.61 4.55
N VAL A 62 -6.04 -7.14 4.82
CA VAL A 62 -7.17 -7.98 5.18
C VAL A 62 -8.12 -7.96 3.98
N ALA A 63 -8.34 -9.12 3.38
CA ALA A 63 -9.30 -9.27 2.30
C ALA A 63 -10.55 -9.99 2.80
N LEU A 64 -11.72 -9.45 2.46
CA LEU A 64 -13.01 -10.05 2.76
C LEU A 64 -13.73 -10.37 1.45
N GLY A 65 -14.30 -11.55 1.34
CA GLY A 65 -15.11 -11.95 0.21
C GLY A 65 -16.49 -11.26 0.19
N PRO A 66 -17.34 -11.61 -0.79
CA PRO A 66 -18.62 -10.94 -1.02
C PRO A 66 -19.58 -11.01 0.18
N ASP A 67 -19.47 -12.05 1.00
CA ASP A 67 -20.33 -12.29 2.16
C ASP A 67 -19.64 -11.88 3.47
N GLY A 68 -18.51 -11.16 3.38
CA GLY A 68 -17.72 -10.69 4.52
C GLY A 68 -16.78 -11.75 5.11
N GLU A 69 -16.66 -12.90 4.47
CA GLU A 69 -15.79 -13.99 4.92
C GLU A 69 -14.31 -13.69 4.66
N PRO A 70 -13.37 -14.13 5.52
CA PRO A 70 -11.95 -13.95 5.28
C PRO A 70 -11.52 -14.58 3.94
N PHE A 71 -10.91 -13.78 3.08
CA PHE A 71 -10.36 -14.22 1.80
C PHE A 71 -8.83 -14.19 1.85
N PRO A 72 -8.12 -15.27 1.47
CA PRO A 72 -6.66 -15.29 1.49
C PRO A 72 -6.05 -14.25 0.53
N SER A 73 -5.23 -13.32 1.04
CA SER A 73 -4.54 -12.29 0.26
C SER A 73 -3.78 -12.87 -0.92
N GLU A 74 -3.04 -13.95 -0.70
CA GLU A 74 -2.23 -14.62 -1.72
C GLU A 74 -3.09 -15.15 -2.86
N ARG A 75 -4.34 -15.54 -2.58
CA ARG A 75 -5.28 -15.93 -3.61
C ARG A 75 -5.68 -14.72 -4.47
N LEU A 76 -5.86 -13.52 -3.92
CA LEU A 76 -6.12 -12.30 -4.71
C LEU A 76 -4.98 -12.01 -5.68
N PHE A 77 -3.74 -12.06 -5.21
CA PHE A 77 -2.56 -11.82 -6.03
C PHE A 77 -2.31 -12.91 -7.08
N ARG A 78 -2.82 -14.13 -6.88
CA ARG A 78 -2.82 -15.17 -7.94
C ARG A 78 -3.88 -14.93 -9.01
N LEU A 79 -5.00 -14.27 -8.68
CA LEU A 79 -6.06 -13.95 -9.63
C LEU A 79 -5.68 -12.82 -10.60
N THR A 80 -4.66 -12.01 -10.27
CA THR A 80 -4.15 -10.99 -11.20
C THR A 80 -3.43 -11.64 -12.38
N SER A 81 -3.89 -11.36 -13.61
CA SER A 81 -3.22 -11.78 -14.83
C SER A 81 -2.11 -10.82 -15.23
N GLY A 82 -0.87 -11.34 -15.33
CA GLY A 82 0.28 -10.58 -15.83
C GLY A 82 0.82 -9.50 -14.88
N ALA A 83 1.88 -8.84 -15.33
CA ALA A 83 2.62 -7.83 -14.58
C ALA A 83 1.76 -6.62 -14.17
N ASP A 84 0.93 -6.14 -15.09
CA ASP A 84 0.17 -4.91 -14.93
C ASP A 84 -0.89 -5.04 -13.83
N GLY A 85 -1.68 -6.13 -13.85
CA GLY A 85 -2.69 -6.38 -12.81
C GLY A 85 -2.08 -6.53 -11.42
N LEU A 86 -0.94 -7.23 -11.32
CA LEU A 86 -0.21 -7.41 -10.06
C LEU A 86 0.28 -6.07 -9.50
N LEU A 87 0.90 -5.25 -10.36
CA LEU A 87 1.42 -3.91 -10.00
C LEU A 87 0.31 -2.96 -9.56
N LYS A 88 -0.85 -3.03 -10.21
CA LYS A 88 -2.03 -2.23 -9.87
C LYS A 88 -2.61 -2.63 -8.52
N LEU A 89 -2.76 -3.93 -8.26
CA LEU A 89 -3.27 -4.42 -6.97
C LEU A 89 -2.35 -4.06 -5.80
N ASP A 90 -1.04 -4.31 -5.93
CA ASP A 90 -0.06 -3.97 -4.89
C ASP A 90 -0.08 -2.47 -4.56
N ARG A 91 -0.10 -1.63 -5.59
CA ARG A 91 -0.14 -0.18 -5.42
C ARG A 91 -1.44 0.28 -4.76
N LEU A 92 -2.57 -0.32 -5.13
CA LEU A 92 -3.87 -0.07 -4.50
C LEU A 92 -3.82 -0.39 -3.01
N CYS A 93 -3.30 -1.57 -2.64
CA CYS A 93 -3.13 -1.96 -1.23
C CYS A 93 -2.27 -0.96 -0.46
N ARG A 94 -1.11 -0.57 -1.01
CA ARG A 94 -0.22 0.40 -0.37
C ARG A 94 -0.86 1.77 -0.18
N LEU A 95 -1.66 2.23 -1.13
CA LEU A 95 -2.41 3.48 -1.00
C LEU A 95 -3.48 3.38 0.09
N ILE A 96 -4.27 2.31 0.10
CA ILE A 96 -5.28 2.05 1.15
C ILE A 96 -4.63 2.06 2.54
N HIS A 97 -3.48 1.40 2.69
CA HIS A 97 -2.74 1.37 3.95
C HIS A 97 -2.25 2.75 4.36
N ALA A 98 -1.64 3.52 3.45
CA ALA A 98 -1.15 4.86 3.74
C ALA A 98 -2.28 5.82 4.17
N LEU A 99 -3.42 5.80 3.48
CA LEU A 99 -4.56 6.66 3.82
C LEU A 99 -5.18 6.29 5.17
N ASN A 100 -5.39 4.99 5.41
CA ASN A 100 -5.91 4.53 6.68
C ASN A 100 -4.99 4.84 7.86
N TYR A 101 -3.69 4.73 7.65
CA TYR A 101 -2.73 4.92 8.72
C TYR A 101 -2.48 6.41 9.02
N PHE A 102 -2.18 7.21 7.99
CA PHE A 102 -1.76 8.60 8.20
C PHE A 102 -2.91 9.58 8.29
N ILE A 103 -4.03 9.33 7.60
CA ILE A 103 -5.15 10.28 7.53
C ILE A 103 -6.30 9.85 8.44
N VAL A 104 -6.73 8.59 8.35
CA VAL A 104 -7.87 8.11 9.16
C VAL A 104 -7.48 7.89 10.61
N ALA A 105 -6.34 7.22 10.86
CA ALA A 105 -5.85 6.96 12.22
C ALA A 105 -4.92 8.06 12.77
N GLU A 106 -4.58 9.07 11.95
CA GLU A 106 -3.68 10.17 12.32
C GLU A 106 -2.34 9.70 12.94
N ALA A 107 -1.84 8.54 12.51
CA ALA A 107 -0.68 7.91 13.12
C ALA A 107 0.63 8.62 12.74
N SER A 108 1.58 8.62 13.68
CA SER A 108 2.84 9.36 13.56
C SER A 108 4.05 8.51 13.18
N LEU A 109 4.12 7.24 13.64
CA LEU A 109 5.28 6.36 13.42
C LEU A 109 5.50 6.06 11.93
N PRO A 110 6.74 5.76 11.49
CA PRO A 110 6.99 5.30 10.14
C PRO A 110 6.18 4.04 9.80
N LEU A 111 5.64 4.00 8.57
CA LEU A 111 4.82 2.90 8.08
C LEU A 111 5.63 1.99 7.17
N VAL A 112 5.74 0.72 7.55
CA VAL A 112 6.30 -0.35 6.73
C VAL A 112 5.22 -0.90 5.81
N LEU A 113 5.48 -0.84 4.51
CA LEU A 113 4.60 -1.32 3.45
C LEU A 113 5.29 -2.46 2.69
N PRO A 114 4.85 -3.72 2.86
CA PRO A 114 5.32 -4.84 2.06
C PRO A 114 5.03 -4.62 0.57
N ILE A 115 6.02 -4.93 -0.27
CA ILE A 115 5.85 -5.04 -1.71
C ILE A 115 5.72 -6.51 -2.07
N HIS A 116 4.69 -6.86 -2.83
CA HIS A 116 4.48 -8.25 -3.24
C HIS A 116 5.70 -8.78 -4.03
N PRO A 117 6.32 -9.90 -3.63
CA PRO A 117 7.62 -10.35 -4.15
C PRO A 117 7.63 -10.61 -5.67
N ARG A 118 6.52 -11.15 -6.21
CA ARG A 118 6.37 -11.35 -7.66
C ARG A 118 6.53 -10.07 -8.50
N LEU A 119 6.37 -8.86 -7.92
CA LEU A 119 6.59 -7.62 -8.68
C LEU A 119 8.02 -7.45 -9.16
N PHE A 120 8.99 -7.97 -8.41
CA PHE A 120 10.40 -7.88 -8.76
C PHE A 120 10.77 -8.78 -9.95
N GLU A 121 9.89 -9.70 -10.35
CA GLU A 121 10.04 -10.50 -11.58
C GLU A 121 9.64 -9.72 -12.85
N TYR A 122 8.79 -8.69 -12.71
CA TYR A 122 8.13 -8.04 -13.85
C TYR A 122 8.56 -6.60 -14.11
N VAL A 123 8.94 -5.85 -13.08
CA VAL A 123 9.19 -4.41 -13.21
C VAL A 123 10.69 -4.16 -13.35
N ARG A 124 11.08 -3.52 -14.47
CA ARG A 124 12.49 -3.26 -14.79
C ARG A 124 12.93 -1.80 -14.58
N SER A 125 12.02 -0.86 -14.34
CA SER A 125 12.37 0.57 -14.16
C SER A 125 11.29 1.38 -13.40
N ALA A 126 11.69 2.56 -12.92
CA ALA A 126 10.85 3.57 -12.24
C ALA A 126 10.11 3.04 -10.98
N HIS A 127 10.85 2.31 -10.15
CA HIS A 127 10.36 1.78 -8.89
C HIS A 127 10.00 2.93 -7.94
N GLY A 128 8.75 2.97 -7.46
CA GLY A 128 8.31 3.97 -6.47
C GLY A 128 7.63 5.22 -7.05
N HIS A 129 8.01 5.70 -8.25
CA HIS A 129 7.56 6.99 -8.78
C HIS A 129 6.03 7.18 -8.81
N THR A 130 5.29 6.21 -9.35
CA THR A 130 3.82 6.34 -9.40
C THR A 130 3.20 6.34 -8.00
N PHE A 131 3.78 5.58 -7.07
CA PHE A 131 3.29 5.56 -5.69
C PHE A 131 3.61 6.88 -4.99
N ALA A 132 4.80 7.45 -5.19
CA ALA A 132 5.15 8.78 -4.68
C ALA A 132 4.18 9.87 -5.18
N ARG A 133 3.80 9.84 -6.47
CA ARG A 133 2.77 10.75 -7.03
C ARG A 133 1.39 10.57 -6.38
N MET A 134 0.98 9.34 -6.09
CA MET A 134 -0.26 9.11 -5.35
C MET A 134 -0.19 9.69 -3.94
N LEU A 135 0.93 9.50 -3.23
CA LEU A 135 1.11 10.05 -1.89
C LEU A 135 1.06 11.58 -1.90
N ALA A 136 1.73 12.22 -2.88
CA ALA A 136 1.70 13.66 -3.06
C ALA A 136 0.28 14.20 -3.30
N HIS A 137 -0.58 13.45 -4.00
CA HIS A 137 -2.01 13.79 -4.16
C HIS A 137 -2.77 13.85 -2.84
N PHE A 138 -2.23 13.23 -1.78
CA PHE A 138 -2.75 13.23 -0.42
C PHE A 138 -1.90 14.04 0.58
N ASP A 139 -0.96 14.85 0.10
CA ASP A 139 0.04 15.59 0.91
C ASP A 139 0.88 14.68 1.83
N LEU A 140 1.02 13.40 1.44
CA LEU A 140 1.82 12.44 2.18
C LEU A 140 3.25 12.40 1.62
N SER A 141 4.23 12.41 2.53
CA SER A 141 5.65 12.32 2.18
C SER A 141 6.12 10.86 2.10
N PRO A 142 6.82 10.45 1.03
CA PRO A 142 7.52 9.16 0.95
C PRO A 142 8.49 8.89 2.11
N SER A 143 9.08 9.94 2.70
CA SER A 143 10.03 9.81 3.83
C SER A 143 9.45 9.22 5.11
N ARG A 144 8.12 9.12 5.20
CA ARG A 144 7.42 8.46 6.32
C ARG A 144 7.16 6.98 6.08
N ILE A 145 7.56 6.45 4.92
CA ILE A 145 7.29 5.09 4.48
C ILE A 145 8.59 4.31 4.32
N VAL A 146 8.58 3.09 4.84
CA VAL A 146 9.61 2.08 4.62
C VAL A 146 9.02 1.01 3.70
N LEU A 147 9.60 0.84 2.52
CA LEU A 147 9.19 -0.22 1.60
C LEU A 147 9.88 -1.52 2.01
N GLU A 148 9.10 -2.55 2.31
CA GLU A 148 9.64 -3.86 2.65
C GLU A 148 9.74 -4.73 1.39
N THR A 149 10.95 -5.23 1.12
CA THR A 149 11.31 -5.93 -0.12
C THR A 149 12.04 -7.24 0.16
N PRO A 150 12.11 -8.19 -0.80
CA PRO A 150 13.06 -9.30 -0.67
C PRO A 150 14.51 -8.78 -0.72
N GLY A 151 15.44 -9.61 -0.26
CA GLY A 151 16.88 -9.36 -0.37
C GLY A 151 17.40 -9.58 -1.79
N GLY A 152 18.60 -9.08 -2.07
CA GLY A 152 19.30 -9.34 -3.33
C GLY A 152 18.74 -8.60 -4.56
N LEU A 153 17.95 -7.54 -4.36
CA LEU A 153 17.48 -6.71 -5.46
C LEU A 153 18.63 -5.97 -6.16
N PRO A 154 18.50 -5.70 -7.48
CA PRO A 154 19.47 -4.86 -8.19
C PRO A 154 19.62 -3.49 -7.54
N GLN A 155 20.84 -2.96 -7.45
CA GLN A 155 21.10 -1.64 -6.83
C GLN A 155 20.26 -0.52 -7.48
N ALA A 156 20.11 -0.53 -8.80
CA ALA A 156 19.29 0.44 -9.52
C ALA A 156 17.80 0.42 -9.09
N THR A 157 17.29 -0.74 -8.63
CA THR A 157 15.93 -0.84 -8.08
C THR A 157 15.85 -0.15 -6.71
N LEU A 158 16.84 -0.36 -5.85
CA LEU A 158 16.94 0.31 -4.55
C LEU A 158 17.08 1.82 -4.74
N ASP A 159 17.98 2.26 -5.62
CA ASP A 159 18.20 3.68 -5.93
C ASP A 159 16.91 4.35 -6.43
N GLY A 160 16.09 3.64 -7.22
CA GLY A 160 14.77 4.10 -7.63
C GLY A 160 13.89 4.46 -6.44
N PHE A 161 13.75 3.56 -5.47
CA PHE A 161 12.97 3.84 -4.26
C PHE A 161 13.57 4.96 -3.41
N LEU A 162 14.88 4.96 -3.22
CA LEU A 162 15.58 5.97 -2.42
C LEU A 162 15.48 7.37 -3.05
N SER A 163 15.55 7.47 -4.38
CA SER A 163 15.45 8.76 -5.09
C SER A 163 14.08 9.43 -4.96
N GLU A 164 13.03 8.65 -4.73
CA GLU A 164 11.68 9.13 -4.43
C GLU A 164 11.49 9.47 -2.94
N GLY A 165 12.50 9.20 -2.09
CA GLY A 165 12.50 9.50 -0.66
C GLY A 165 11.99 8.39 0.24
N PHE A 166 11.73 7.18 -0.28
CA PHE A 166 11.38 6.02 0.55
C PHE A 166 12.62 5.51 1.29
N ALA A 167 12.42 4.97 2.50
CA ALA A 167 13.38 4.04 3.09
C ALA A 167 13.09 2.62 2.58
N VAL A 168 14.08 1.73 2.61
CA VAL A 168 13.92 0.32 2.21
C VAL A 168 14.35 -0.59 3.35
N HIS A 169 13.54 -1.61 3.63
CA HIS A 169 13.83 -2.67 4.59
C HIS A 169 13.78 -4.02 3.86
N VAL A 170 14.79 -4.86 4.06
CA VAL A 170 14.75 -6.23 3.55
C VAL A 170 13.96 -7.08 4.55
N ALA A 171 12.89 -7.73 4.07
CA ALA A 171 12.13 -8.67 4.90
C ALA A 171 13.08 -9.75 5.43
N GLU A 172 13.03 -10.00 6.73
CA GLU A 172 13.71 -11.17 7.29
C GLU A 172 13.12 -12.43 6.65
N ALA A 173 13.97 -13.35 6.22
CA ALA A 173 13.50 -14.64 5.74
C ALA A 173 12.71 -15.28 6.88
N VAL A 174 11.44 -15.62 6.62
CA VAL A 174 10.69 -16.48 7.53
C VAL A 174 11.41 -17.82 7.49
N CYS A 175 12.21 -18.11 8.51
CA CYS A 175 12.67 -19.45 8.77
C CYS A 175 11.40 -20.26 9.11
N ASP A 176 10.90 -21.00 8.13
CA ASP A 176 9.94 -22.09 8.37
C ASP A 176 10.59 -23.22 9.19
#